data_AF-A0A962WEG4-F1
#
_entry.id   AF-A0A962WEG4-F1
#
_cell.length_a   1.000
_cell.length_b   1.000
_cell.length_c   1.000
_cell.angle_alpha   90.00
_cell.angle_beta   90.00
_cell.angle_gamma   90.00
#
_symmetry.space_group_name_H-M   'P 1'
#
loop_
_entity.id
_entity.type
_entity.pdbx_description
1 polymer ?
#
loop_
_entity_poly.entity_id
_entity_poly.type
_entity_poly.pdbx_seq_one_letter_code
_entity_poly.pdbx_strand_id
1 'polypeptide(L)'
;KVYLDPNLYGYIVDLVMATRAPDRFDPDLAAWLRFGASPRASIALARCARARAWLDGDDYVAPHHVQAIAANILRHRMLLTFEAEADGITPNHVVRRLLEVVAVP
;
A
#
# COMPACT_ATOMS: atom_id res chain seq x y z
N LYS A 1 3.68 23.74 -0.86
CA LYS A 1 3.38 22.52 -0.06
C LYS A 1 2.34 21.74 -0.85
N VAL A 2 2.69 20.59 -1.43
CA VAL A 2 1.76 19.80 -2.26
C VAL A 2 0.54 19.40 -1.42
N TYR A 3 -0.66 19.67 -1.95
CA TYR A 3 -1.93 19.37 -1.31
C TYR A 3 -2.20 17.86 -1.30
N LEU A 4 -2.77 17.34 -0.21
CA LEU A 4 -3.22 15.95 -0.13
C LEU A 4 -4.59 15.94 0.54
N ASP A 5 -5.57 15.44 -0.20
CA ASP A 5 -6.98 15.42 0.17
C ASP A 5 -7.25 14.47 1.36
N PRO A 6 -8.17 14.83 2.30
CA PRO A 6 -8.64 13.96 3.37
C PRO A 6 -9.02 12.53 2.93
N ASN A 7 -9.70 12.36 1.80
CA ASN A 7 -10.12 11.05 1.29
C ASN A 7 -8.91 10.20 0.87
N LEU A 8 -7.84 10.84 0.39
CA LEU A 8 -6.61 10.14 0.03
C LEU A 8 -5.80 9.69 1.25
N TYR A 9 -5.93 10.38 2.40
CA TYR A 9 -5.43 9.81 3.66
C TYR A 9 -6.18 8.53 4.02
N GLY A 10 -7.50 8.48 3.81
CA GLY A 10 -8.32 7.27 3.97
C GLY A 10 -7.77 6.12 3.14
N TYR A 11 -7.58 6.34 1.85
CA TYR A 11 -6.99 5.35 0.94
C TYR A 11 -5.60 4.84 1.39
N ILE A 12 -4.70 5.74 1.83
CA ILE A 12 -3.39 5.35 2.34
C ILE A 12 -3.51 4.49 3.61
N VAL A 13 -4.44 4.84 4.50
CA VAL A 13 -4.72 4.05 5.71
C VAL A 13 -5.29 2.68 5.33
N ASP A 14 -6.24 2.64 4.40
CA ASP A 14 -6.86 1.39 3.95
C ASP A 14 -5.85 0.45 3.29
N LEU A 15 -4.92 0.96 2.48
CA LEU A 15 -3.80 0.16 1.95
C LEU A 15 -2.97 -0.48 3.06
N VAL A 16 -2.66 0.27 4.14
CA VAL A 16 -1.90 -0.27 5.27
C VAL A 16 -2.77 -1.24 6.08
N MET A 17 -4.05 -0.94 6.28
CA MET A 17 -4.97 -1.81 7.01
C MET A 17 -5.22 -3.13 6.29
N ALA A 18 -5.29 -3.13 4.96
CA ALA A 18 -5.39 -4.34 4.15
C ALA A 18 -4.15 -5.25 4.30
N THR A 19 -2.99 -4.71 4.71
CA THR A 19 -1.84 -5.56 5.08
C THR A 19 -1.95 -6.16 6.48
N ARG A 20 -2.70 -5.51 7.39
CA ARG A 20 -2.76 -5.83 8.82
C ARG A 20 -3.96 -6.66 9.23
N ALA A 21 -5.09 -6.46 8.56
CA ALA A 21 -6.34 -7.20 8.71
C ALA A 21 -6.81 -7.66 7.32
N PRO A 22 -6.01 -8.46 6.61
CA PRO A 22 -6.26 -8.84 5.21
C PRO A 22 -7.55 -9.64 5.02
N ASP A 23 -8.01 -10.34 6.07
CA ASP A 23 -9.27 -11.09 6.14
C ASP A 23 -10.50 -10.23 5.82
N ARG A 24 -10.41 -8.92 6.05
CA ARG A 24 -11.49 -7.96 5.77
C ARG A 24 -11.54 -7.47 4.32
N PHE A 25 -10.50 -7.77 3.53
CA PHE A 25 -10.33 -7.21 2.19
C PHE A 25 -10.30 -8.27 1.10
N ASP A 26 -9.51 -9.34 1.29
CA ASP A 26 -9.29 -10.32 0.24
C ASP A 26 -8.77 -11.66 0.80
N PRO A 27 -9.34 -12.80 0.38
CA PRO A 27 -8.92 -14.12 0.88
C PRO A 27 -7.48 -14.48 0.49
N ASP A 28 -6.99 -14.05 -0.68
CA ASP A 28 -5.61 -14.33 -1.09
C ASP A 28 -4.63 -13.58 -0.18
N LEU A 29 -4.90 -12.30 0.08
CA LEU A 29 -4.11 -11.51 1.04
C LEU A 29 -4.10 -12.16 2.43
N ALA A 30 -5.24 -12.71 2.87
CA ALA A 30 -5.36 -13.35 4.18
C ALA A 30 -4.54 -14.65 4.25
N ALA A 31 -4.45 -15.40 3.16
CA ALA A 31 -3.61 -16.58 3.07
C ALA A 31 -2.11 -16.22 2.96
N TRP A 32 -1.78 -15.10 2.31
CA TRP A 32 -0.39 -14.75 2.02
C TRP A 32 0.34 -14.01 3.13
N LEU A 33 -0.38 -13.23 3.95
CA LEU A 33 0.24 -12.33 4.93
C LEU A 33 0.24 -12.93 6.34
N ARG A 34 1.44 -13.11 6.88
CA ARG A 34 1.65 -13.43 8.30
C ARG A 34 1.69 -12.17 9.18
N PHE A 35 2.30 -11.10 8.67
CA PHE A 35 2.39 -9.83 9.38
C PHE A 35 2.36 -8.63 8.43
N GLY A 36 1.52 -7.65 8.76
CA GLY A 36 1.34 -6.44 7.95
C GLY A 36 2.31 -5.31 8.24
N ALA A 37 2.24 -4.28 7.41
CA ALA A 37 3.02 -3.07 7.58
C ALA A 37 2.62 -2.30 8.86
N SER A 38 3.59 -1.62 9.47
CA SER A 38 3.33 -0.78 10.64
C SER A 38 2.72 0.58 10.25
N PRO A 39 2.14 1.35 11.19
CA PRO A 39 1.67 2.71 10.93
C PRO A 39 2.74 3.65 10.33
N ARG A 40 4.03 3.31 10.44
CA ARG A 40 5.10 4.07 9.75
C ARG A 40 4.98 4.00 8.23
N ALA A 41 4.31 2.99 7.68
CA ALA A 41 4.07 2.88 6.24
C ALA A 41 3.11 3.96 5.74
N SER A 42 2.06 4.31 6.48
CA SER A 42 1.14 5.39 6.06
C SER A 42 1.84 6.75 6.00
N ILE A 43 2.69 7.04 6.99
CA ILE A 43 3.53 8.25 7.00
C ILE A 43 4.46 8.29 5.79
N ALA A 44 5.11 7.16 5.48
CA ALA A 44 6.00 7.05 4.33
C ALA A 44 5.23 7.24 3.01
N LEU A 45 4.08 6.57 2.85
CA LEU A 45 3.22 6.68 1.67
C LEU A 45 2.82 8.13 1.44
N ALA A 46 2.30 8.83 2.46
CA ALA A 46 1.87 10.22 2.33
C ALA A 46 3.02 11.18 1.98
N ARG A 47 4.20 11.00 2.59
CA ARG A 47 5.37 11.84 2.31
C ARG A 47 5.92 11.60 0.90
N CYS A 48 6.08 10.34 0.52
CA CYS A 48 6.59 9.97 -0.80
C CYS A 48 5.61 10.29 -1.92
N ALA A 49 4.29 10.17 -1.69
CA ALA A 49 3.28 10.56 -2.68
C ALA A 49 3.30 12.07 -2.95
N ARG A 50 3.52 12.91 -1.93
CA ARG A 50 3.73 14.36 -2.13
C ARG A 50 5.02 14.66 -2.87
N ALA A 51 6.11 13.98 -2.53
CA ALA A 51 7.36 14.14 -3.25
C ALA A 51 7.22 13.71 -4.71
N ARG A 52 6.48 12.63 -4.97
CA ARG A 52 6.19 12.12 -6.30
C ARG A 52 5.39 13.12 -7.14
N ALA A 53 4.26 13.60 -6.61
CA ALA A 53 3.45 14.64 -7.25
C ALA A 53 4.29 15.89 -7.58
N TRP A 54 5.13 16.34 -6.64
CA TRP A 54 6.02 17.47 -6.88
C TRP A 54 7.02 17.23 -8.01
N LEU A 55 7.60 16.02 -8.10
CA LEU A 55 8.51 15.64 -9.19
C LEU A 55 7.79 15.52 -10.53
N ASP A 56 6.51 15.13 -10.51
CA ASP A 56 5.66 15.04 -11.70
C ASP A 56 5.12 16.43 -12.13
N GLY A 57 5.37 17.49 -11.33
CA GLY A 57 4.97 18.87 -11.61
C GLY A 57 3.60 19.27 -11.06
N ASP A 58 2.96 18.39 -10.30
CA ASP A 58 1.63 18.58 -9.73
C ASP A 58 1.67 19.32 -8.39
N ASP A 59 0.63 20.11 -8.14
CA ASP A 59 0.40 20.82 -6.88
C ASP A 59 -0.48 20.03 -5.89
N TYR A 60 -1.07 18.92 -6.32
CA TYR A 60 -1.84 17.99 -5.49
C TYR A 60 -1.44 16.52 -5.70
N VAL A 61 -1.71 15.70 -4.69
CA VAL A 61 -1.51 14.25 -4.79
C VAL A 61 -2.78 13.60 -5.37
N ALA A 62 -2.67 13.02 -6.56
CA ALA A 62 -3.62 12.06 -7.12
C ALA A 62 -3.36 10.60 -6.66
N PRO A 63 -4.34 9.69 -6.78
CA PRO A 63 -4.19 8.28 -6.39
C PRO A 63 -3.01 7.55 -7.03
N HIS A 64 -2.75 7.82 -8.32
CA HIS A 64 -1.67 7.17 -9.06
C HIS A 64 -0.28 7.48 -8.46
N HIS A 65 -0.09 8.66 -7.84
CA HIS A 65 1.15 8.99 -7.13
C HIS A 65 1.39 8.07 -5.93
N VAL A 66 0.33 7.71 -5.20
CA VAL A 66 0.39 6.77 -4.06
C VAL A 66 0.69 5.36 -4.58
N GLN A 67 0.01 4.94 -5.64
CA GLN A 67 0.19 3.61 -6.25
C GLN A 67 1.61 3.43 -6.80
N ALA A 68 2.18 4.45 -7.45
CA ALA A 68 3.52 4.42 -8.02
C ALA A 68 4.63 4.18 -6.98
N ILE A 69 4.42 4.60 -5.73
CA ILE A 69 5.39 4.45 -4.63
C ILE A 69 5.04 3.31 -3.66
N ALA A 70 3.85 2.71 -3.78
CA ALA A 70 3.36 1.68 -2.86
C ALA A 70 4.32 0.49 -2.77
N ALA A 71 4.79 -0.02 -3.91
CA ALA A 71 5.70 -1.16 -3.93
C ALA A 71 7.05 -0.84 -3.28
N ASN A 72 7.58 0.37 -3.48
CA ASN A 72 8.84 0.79 -2.88
C ASN A 72 8.77 0.82 -1.35
N ILE A 73 7.59 1.12 -0.80
CA ILE A 73 7.40 1.27 0.65
C ILE A 73 6.96 -0.03 1.30
N LEU A 74 6.05 -0.79 0.70
CA LEU A 74 5.39 -1.92 1.36
C LEU A 74 6.18 -3.24 1.26
N ARG A 75 6.94 -3.47 0.17
CA ARG A 75 7.57 -4.78 -0.11
C ARG A 75 8.48 -5.32 0.99
N HIS A 76 9.09 -4.43 1.77
CA HIS A 76 10.04 -4.75 2.82
C HIS A 76 9.45 -4.56 4.23
N ARG A 77 8.11 -4.43 4.31
CA ARG A 77 7.38 -4.14 5.55
C ARG A 77 6.32 -5.17 5.88
N MET A 78 6.27 -6.26 5.13
CA MET A 78 5.32 -7.34 5.29
C MET A 78 6.09 -8.65 5.45
N LEU A 79 5.53 -9.58 6.22
CA LEU A 79 6.03 -10.95 6.31
C LEU A 79 5.00 -11.87 5.69
N LEU A 80 5.46 -12.74 4.80
CA LEU A 80 4.62 -13.75 4.17
C LEU A 80 4.45 -14.97 5.09
N THR A 81 3.41 -15.74 4.83
CA THR A 81 3.26 -17.09 5.38
C THR A 81 4.24 -18.05 4.70
N PHE A 82 4.60 -19.14 5.38
CA PHE A 82 5.53 -20.13 4.82
C PHE A 82 4.93 -20.80 3.57
N GLU A 83 3.63 -21.06 3.61
CA GLU A 83 2.86 -21.62 2.50
C GLU A 83 2.91 -20.70 1.27
N ALA A 84 2.72 -19.39 1.46
CA ALA A 84 2.80 -18.44 0.37
C ALA A 84 4.22 -18.33 -0.22
N GLU A 85 5.26 -18.37 0.62
CA GLU A 85 6.64 -18.44 0.12
C GLU A 85 6.92 -19.72 -0.68
N ALA A 86 6.40 -20.87 -0.22
CA ALA A 86 6.52 -22.15 -0.91
C ALA A 86 5.80 -22.15 -2.27
N ASP A 87 4.67 -21.44 -2.38
CA ASP A 87 3.91 -21.25 -3.62
C ASP A 87 4.52 -20.18 -4.55
N GLY A 88 5.68 -19.61 -4.19
CA GLY A 88 6.38 -18.60 -5.00
C GLY A 88 5.73 -17.21 -4.95
N ILE A 89 4.87 -16.95 -3.97
CA ILE A 89 4.31 -15.62 -3.73
C ILE A 89 5.43 -14.68 -3.26
N THR A 90 5.45 -13.47 -3.80
CA THR A 90 6.45 -12.46 -3.49
C THR A 90 5.77 -11.23 -2.88
N PRO A 91 6.50 -10.39 -2.13
CA PRO A 91 5.92 -9.13 -1.66
C PRO A 91 5.39 -8.23 -2.78
N ASN A 92 5.92 -8.34 -4.01
CA ASN A 92 5.39 -7.60 -5.16
C ASN A 92 4.02 -8.15 -5.60
N HIS A 93 3.79 -9.47 -5.52
CA HIS A 93 2.47 -10.05 -5.76
C HIS A 93 1.44 -9.51 -4.77
N VAL A 94 1.81 -9.45 -3.47
CA VAL A 94 0.96 -8.87 -2.43
C VAL A 94 0.64 -7.40 -2.69
N VAL A 95 1.64 -6.58 -3.03
CA VAL A 95 1.41 -5.15 -3.34
C VAL A 95 0.49 -5.00 -4.53
N ARG A 96 0.68 -5.78 -5.60
CA ARG A 96 -0.21 -5.73 -6.76
C ARG A 96 -1.65 -6.05 -6.36
N ARG A 97 -1.84 -7.12 -5.58
CA ARG A 97 -3.17 -7.52 -5.10
C ARG A 97 -3.81 -6.46 -4.22
N LEU A 98 -3.05 -5.84 -3.30
CA LEU A 98 -3.51 -4.72 -2.48
C LEU A 98 -4.05 -3.56 -3.34
N LEU A 99 -3.32 -3.19 -4.40
CA LEU A 99 -3.73 -2.11 -5.30
C LEU A 99 -4.96 -2.47 -6.15
N GLU A 100 -5.22 -3.75 -6.38
CA GLU A 100 -6.40 -4.24 -7.10
C GLU A 100 -7.67 -4.26 -6.22
N VAL A 101 -7.53 -4.61 -4.94
CA VAL A 101 -8.70 -4.85 -4.04
C VAL A 101 -9.07 -3.66 -3.17
N VAL A 102 -8.13 -2.75 -2.88
CA VAL A 102 -8.42 -1.54 -2.09
C VAL A 102 -8.96 -0.47 -3.00
N ALA A 103 -10.23 -0.09 -2.79
CA ALA A 103 -10.91 0.91 -3.61
C ALA A 103 -10.22 2.28 -3.56
N VAL A 104 -10.08 2.89 -4.74
CA VAL A 104 -9.61 4.27 -4.87
C VAL A 104 -10.79 5.23 -4.60
N PRO A 105 -10.59 6.31 -3.83
CA PRO A 105 -11.63 7.30 -3.52
C PRO A 105 -12.00 8.20 -4.70
#